data_AF-A0A3S1CW07-F1
#
_entry.id   AF-A0A3S1CW07-F1
#
_cell.length_a   1.000
_cell.length_b   1.000
_cell.length_c   1.000
_cell.angle_alpha   90.00
_cell.angle_beta   90.00
_cell.angle_gamma   90.00
#
_symmetry.space_group_name_H-M   'P 1'
#
loop_
_entity.id
_entity.type
_entity.pdbx_description
1 polymer ?
#
loop_
_entity_poly.entity_id
_entity_poly.type
_entity_poly.pdbx_seq_one_letter_code
_entity_poly.pdbx_strand_id
1 'polypeptide(L)'
;MWSQSAQEHFLDTSVMRSLLLATQAYQLYLKSKLNNKQLYISNYVYMEIRRSYIISIISFYFVLHLDNVYTIGDAITLWSNKFKGSELKAILQLISQIFSTSQLNFSNPKDKNKALSLLAIYIKRFDLIIKTKFKFSEDLTNCARAEVPLTIDIKNPAIGLKKFVLGFEDTATCRNQCKIDDFLIIHCKLEVEQIVEIASQLPKNTNTRRFINIANNLK
;
A
#
# COMPACT_ATOMS: atom_id res chain seq x y z
N MET A 1 -15.77 -25.18 17.76
CA MET A 1 -16.41 -25.63 16.49
C MET A 1 -16.52 -24.43 15.59
N TRP A 2 -15.66 -24.30 14.58
CA TRP A 2 -15.81 -23.28 13.56
C TRP A 2 -16.80 -23.83 12.55
N SER A 3 -17.96 -23.18 12.42
CA SER A 3 -18.96 -23.58 11.43
C SER A 3 -18.37 -23.46 10.03
N GLN A 4 -18.75 -24.37 9.14
CA GLN A 4 -18.52 -24.23 7.69
C GLN A 4 -19.37 -23.06 7.17
N SER A 5 -19.05 -21.82 7.56
CA SER A 5 -19.60 -20.64 6.92
C SER A 5 -18.96 -20.48 5.54
N ALA A 6 -19.71 -19.93 4.59
CA ALA A 6 -19.30 -19.69 3.21
C ALA A 6 -17.81 -19.31 3.09
N GLN A 7 -17.07 -19.98 2.21
CA GLN A 7 -15.63 -19.80 2.06
C GLN A 7 -15.31 -18.34 1.71
N GLU A 8 -14.85 -17.58 2.70
CA GLU A 8 -14.47 -16.18 2.53
C GLU A 8 -13.10 -16.09 1.84
N HIS A 9 -13.00 -15.24 0.81
CA HIS A 9 -11.77 -15.07 0.05
C HIS A 9 -10.97 -13.88 0.57
N PHE A 10 -10.11 -14.16 1.54
CA PHE A 10 -9.15 -13.21 2.07
C PHE A 10 -7.98 -13.03 1.11
N LEU A 11 -7.75 -11.80 0.70
CA LEU A 11 -6.62 -11.46 -0.16
C LEU A 11 -5.48 -10.92 0.68
N ASP A 12 -4.32 -11.52 0.54
CA ASP A 12 -3.08 -10.92 1.03
C ASP A 12 -2.63 -9.74 0.14
N THR A 13 -1.56 -9.08 0.55
CA THR A 13 -0.98 -7.95 -0.19
C THR A 13 -0.52 -8.34 -1.60
N SER A 14 -0.03 -9.55 -1.81
CA SER A 14 0.50 -10.01 -3.10
C SER A 14 -0.60 -10.19 -4.14
N VAL A 15 -1.74 -10.77 -3.74
CA VAL A 15 -2.89 -10.99 -4.61
C VAL A 15 -3.62 -9.68 -4.85
N MET A 16 -3.84 -8.86 -3.82
CA MET A 16 -4.50 -7.56 -3.97
C MET A 16 -3.68 -6.63 -4.88
N ARG A 17 -2.36 -6.55 -4.66
CA ARG A 17 -1.46 -5.77 -5.51
C ARG A 17 -1.54 -6.22 -6.96
N SER A 18 -1.49 -7.52 -7.20
CA SER A 18 -1.52 -8.07 -8.55
C SER A 18 -2.85 -7.79 -9.25
N LEU A 19 -3.97 -7.91 -8.53
CA LEU A 19 -5.30 -7.64 -9.06
C LEU A 19 -5.50 -6.17 -9.46
N LEU A 20 -4.81 -5.25 -8.80
CA LEU A 20 -4.90 -3.81 -9.06
C LEU A 20 -3.85 -3.31 -10.05
N LEU A 21 -2.63 -3.86 -10.00
CA LEU A 21 -1.43 -3.23 -10.56
C LEU A 21 -0.64 -4.08 -11.54
N ALA A 22 -0.92 -5.39 -11.64
CA ALA A 22 -0.18 -6.23 -12.58
C ALA A 22 -0.53 -5.91 -14.04
N THR A 23 0.14 -6.58 -14.97
CA THR A 23 -0.20 -6.50 -16.39
C THR A 23 -1.66 -6.86 -16.63
N GLN A 24 -2.28 -6.28 -17.66
CA GLN A 24 -3.69 -6.52 -17.97
C GLN A 24 -4.00 -8.02 -18.11
N ALA A 25 -3.11 -8.79 -18.75
CA ALA A 25 -3.24 -10.23 -18.88
C ALA A 25 -3.30 -10.94 -17.52
N TYR A 26 -2.41 -10.58 -16.59
CA TYR A 26 -2.40 -11.19 -15.26
C TYR A 26 -3.58 -10.75 -14.39
N GLN A 27 -4.02 -9.49 -14.53
CA GLN A 27 -5.25 -9.03 -13.90
C GLN A 27 -6.47 -9.79 -14.41
N LEU A 28 -6.58 -10.03 -15.72
CA LEU A 28 -7.67 -10.82 -16.31
C LEU A 28 -7.63 -12.27 -15.83
N TYR A 29 -6.43 -12.87 -15.75
CA TYR A 29 -6.24 -14.19 -15.16
C TYR A 29 -6.77 -14.24 -13.72
N LEU A 30 -6.32 -13.34 -12.84
CA LEU A 30 -6.77 -13.30 -11.44
C LEU A 30 -8.27 -13.02 -11.33
N LYS A 31 -8.81 -12.10 -12.14
CA LYS A 31 -10.25 -11.82 -12.20
C LYS A 31 -11.05 -13.06 -12.61
N SER A 32 -10.56 -13.86 -13.56
CA SER A 32 -11.25 -15.10 -13.97
C SER A 32 -11.23 -16.17 -12.86
N LYS A 33 -10.17 -16.23 -12.04
CA LYS A 33 -10.07 -17.15 -10.89
C LYS A 33 -10.89 -16.71 -9.67
N LEU A 34 -11.11 -15.41 -9.53
CA LEU A 34 -11.79 -14.80 -8.38
C LEU A 34 -13.23 -14.35 -8.69
N ASN A 35 -13.75 -14.67 -9.88
CA ASN A 35 -15.02 -14.15 -10.36
C ASN A 35 -16.20 -14.58 -9.47
N ASN A 36 -17.22 -13.72 -9.35
CA ASN A 36 -18.46 -13.92 -8.58
C ASN A 36 -18.30 -14.14 -7.05
N LYS A 37 -17.13 -13.82 -6.49
CA LYS A 37 -16.86 -13.98 -5.05
C LYS A 37 -16.71 -12.63 -4.37
N GLN A 38 -17.26 -12.52 -3.16
CA GLN A 38 -16.97 -11.38 -2.28
C GLN A 38 -15.51 -11.48 -1.85
N LEU A 39 -14.74 -10.42 -2.11
CA LEU A 39 -13.33 -10.35 -1.76
C LEU A 39 -13.18 -9.56 -0.46
N TYR A 40 -12.38 -10.11 0.45
CA TYR A 40 -12.11 -9.52 1.76
C TYR A 40 -10.64 -9.12 1.87
N ILE A 41 -10.40 -7.97 2.51
CA ILE A 41 -9.05 -7.50 2.86
C ILE A 41 -9.02 -7.09 4.33
N SER A 42 -7.88 -7.28 4.98
CA SER A 42 -7.65 -6.75 6.33
C SER A 42 -7.21 -5.29 6.29
N ASN A 43 -7.27 -4.62 7.45
CA ASN A 43 -6.77 -3.24 7.56
C ASN A 43 -5.27 -3.17 7.31
N TYR A 44 -4.52 -4.22 7.67
CA TYR A 44 -3.10 -4.35 7.33
C TYR A 44 -2.88 -4.34 5.82
N VAL A 45 -3.61 -5.16 5.07
CA VAL A 45 -3.45 -5.24 3.60
C VAL A 45 -3.79 -3.90 2.95
N TYR A 46 -4.86 -3.24 3.41
CA TYR A 46 -5.20 -1.89 2.93
C TYR A 46 -4.09 -0.87 3.23
N MET A 47 -3.61 -0.82 4.48
CA MET A 47 -2.51 0.04 4.89
C MET A 47 -1.25 -0.18 4.04
N GLU A 48 -0.87 -1.44 3.80
CA GLU A 48 0.31 -1.78 3.00
C GLU A 48 0.20 -1.33 1.55
N ILE A 49 -0.98 -1.45 0.95
CA ILE A 49 -1.22 -0.91 -0.40
C ILE A 49 -1.11 0.61 -0.39
N ARG A 50 -1.67 1.31 0.60
CA ARG A 50 -1.53 2.77 0.71
C ARG A 50 -0.07 3.18 0.90
N ARG A 51 0.67 2.48 1.76
CA ARG A 51 2.10 2.70 2.04
C ARG A 51 2.98 2.49 0.83
N SER A 52 2.85 1.36 0.16
CA SER A 52 3.73 0.99 -0.97
C SER A 52 3.38 1.75 -2.25
N TYR A 53 2.10 2.05 -2.46
CA TYR A 53 1.61 2.54 -3.74
C TYR A 53 1.14 4.00 -3.70
N ILE A 54 0.14 4.33 -2.88
CA ILE A 54 -0.43 5.69 -2.85
C ILE A 54 0.64 6.70 -2.43
N ILE A 55 1.39 6.43 -1.35
CA ILE A 55 2.47 7.32 -0.89
C ILE A 55 3.53 7.52 -1.97
N SER A 56 3.89 6.46 -2.71
CA SER A 56 4.86 6.55 -3.82
C SER A 56 4.36 7.46 -4.95
N ILE A 57 3.09 7.36 -5.34
CA ILE A 57 2.51 8.23 -6.38
C ILE A 57 2.40 9.68 -5.87
N ILE A 58 2.05 9.88 -4.60
CA ILE A 58 2.01 11.23 -3.99
C ILE A 58 3.42 11.84 -3.93
N SER A 59 4.44 11.04 -3.60
CA SER A 59 5.84 11.45 -3.64
C SER A 59 6.22 11.93 -5.04
N PHE A 60 5.86 11.18 -6.08
CA PHE A 60 6.09 11.59 -7.46
C PHE A 60 5.30 12.85 -7.83
N TYR A 61 4.03 12.97 -7.40
CA TYR A 61 3.22 14.16 -7.61
C TYR A 61 3.94 15.41 -7.07
N PHE A 62 4.48 15.36 -5.86
CA PHE A 62 5.21 16.50 -5.28
C PHE A 62 6.54 16.79 -5.97
N VAL A 63 7.25 15.76 -6.46
CA VAL A 63 8.44 15.99 -7.31
C VAL A 63 8.06 16.68 -8.60
N LEU A 64 7.01 16.23 -9.27
CA LEU A 64 6.49 16.87 -10.48
C LEU A 64 5.99 18.30 -10.19
N HIS A 65 5.53 18.60 -8.98
CA HIS A 65 5.04 19.92 -8.61
C HIS A 65 6.17 20.94 -8.33
N LEU A 66 7.43 20.52 -8.22
CA LEU A 66 8.54 21.45 -7.96
C LEU A 66 8.73 22.44 -9.11
N ASP A 67 8.99 23.71 -8.80
CA ASP A 67 9.10 24.78 -9.80
C ASP A 67 10.30 24.59 -10.74
N ASN A 68 11.39 24.00 -10.24
CA ASN A 68 12.61 23.71 -11.00
C ASN A 68 12.55 22.40 -11.80
N VAL A 69 11.43 21.67 -11.74
CA VAL A 69 11.17 20.48 -12.56
C VAL A 69 10.28 20.92 -13.72
N TYR A 70 10.86 21.13 -14.90
CA TYR A 70 10.16 21.77 -16.02
C TYR A 70 9.28 20.80 -16.81
N THR A 71 9.70 19.53 -16.89
CA THR A 71 9.03 18.51 -17.70
C THR A 71 8.71 17.26 -16.89
N ILE A 72 7.85 16.40 -17.44
CA ILE A 72 7.56 15.09 -16.84
C ILE A 72 8.82 14.21 -16.86
N GLY A 73 9.63 14.31 -17.92
CA GLY A 73 10.92 13.62 -18.04
C GLY A 73 11.90 13.99 -16.93
N ASP A 74 11.98 15.27 -16.56
CA ASP A 74 12.80 15.73 -15.43
C ASP A 74 12.34 15.10 -14.12
N ALA A 75 11.02 15.07 -13.89
CA ALA A 75 10.43 14.47 -12.69
C ALA A 75 10.75 12.97 -12.60
N ILE A 76 10.61 12.24 -13.71
CA ILE A 76 10.93 10.80 -13.79
C ILE A 76 12.41 10.57 -13.50
N THR A 77 13.29 11.36 -14.11
CA THR A 77 14.74 11.24 -13.91
C THR A 77 15.11 11.50 -12.46
N LEU A 78 14.60 12.60 -11.89
CA LEU A 78 14.87 12.98 -10.50
C LEU A 78 14.31 11.96 -9.50
N TRP A 79 13.09 11.48 -9.71
CA TRP A 79 12.44 10.54 -8.80
C TRP A 79 13.03 9.13 -8.90
N SER A 80 13.38 8.66 -10.10
CA SER A 80 14.00 7.34 -10.30
C SER A 80 15.38 7.23 -9.65
N ASN A 81 16.16 8.31 -9.63
CA ASN A 81 17.47 8.35 -8.97
C ASN A 81 17.38 8.24 -7.44
N LYS A 82 16.25 8.58 -6.83
CA LYS A 82 16.10 8.55 -5.37
C LYS A 82 16.00 7.13 -4.80
N PHE A 83 15.71 6.08 -5.60
CA PHE A 83 15.40 4.76 -5.03
C PHE A 83 15.78 3.55 -5.89
N LYS A 84 16.30 2.50 -5.23
CA LYS A 84 16.88 1.29 -5.88
C LYS A 84 15.98 0.03 -5.87
N GLY A 85 14.76 0.09 -5.32
CA GLY A 85 13.89 -1.08 -5.13
C GLY A 85 13.04 -1.48 -6.35
N SER A 86 12.72 -2.77 -6.50
CA SER A 86 11.87 -3.31 -7.58
C SER A 86 10.44 -2.78 -7.56
N GLU A 87 9.90 -2.49 -6.37
CA GLU A 87 8.53 -2.00 -6.21
C GLU A 87 8.31 -0.62 -6.84
N LEU A 88 9.33 0.24 -6.79
CA LEU A 88 9.25 1.61 -7.31
C LEU A 88 9.42 1.66 -8.83
N LYS A 89 10.09 0.67 -9.42
CA LYS A 89 10.08 0.47 -10.88
C LYS A 89 8.66 0.19 -11.39
N ALA A 90 7.86 -0.57 -10.65
CA ALA A 90 6.46 -0.79 -11.00
C ALA A 90 5.63 0.50 -10.91
N ILE A 91 5.92 1.38 -9.95
CA ILE A 91 5.30 2.71 -9.86
C ILE A 91 5.66 3.58 -11.06
N LEU A 92 6.94 3.61 -11.47
CA LEU A 92 7.37 4.36 -12.67
C LEU A 92 6.70 3.85 -13.94
N GLN A 93 6.62 2.53 -14.11
CA GLN A 93 5.94 1.92 -15.25
C GLN A 93 4.46 2.31 -15.28
N LEU A 94 3.79 2.26 -14.13
CA LEU A 94 2.41 2.70 -14.01
C LEU A 94 2.25 4.19 -14.34
N ILE A 95 3.04 5.08 -13.74
CA ILE A 95 2.96 6.52 -14.00
C ILE A 95 3.15 6.79 -15.50
N SER A 96 4.14 6.14 -16.11
CA SER A 96 4.38 6.20 -17.55
C SER A 96 3.15 5.73 -18.33
N GLN A 97 2.53 4.62 -17.93
CA GLN A 97 1.31 4.11 -18.56
C GLN A 97 0.14 5.10 -18.45
N ILE A 98 -0.11 5.67 -17.26
CA ILE A 98 -1.17 6.68 -17.03
C ILE A 98 -1.01 7.86 -17.98
N PHE A 99 0.21 8.35 -18.14
CA PHE A 99 0.50 9.50 -19.01
C PHE A 99 0.47 9.15 -20.48
N SER A 100 0.98 7.98 -20.88
CA SER A 100 0.93 7.50 -22.26
C SER A 100 -0.51 7.28 -22.74
N THR A 101 -1.40 6.71 -21.90
CA THR A 101 -2.83 6.59 -22.23
C THR A 101 -3.49 7.96 -22.44
N SER A 102 -2.96 9.01 -21.82
CA SER A 102 -3.45 10.38 -21.96
C SER A 102 -2.70 11.21 -23.02
N GLN A 103 -1.81 10.54 -23.78
CA GLN A 103 -0.96 11.10 -24.85
C GLN A 103 -0.15 12.34 -24.42
N LEU A 104 0.40 12.33 -23.20
CA LEU A 104 1.26 13.42 -22.73
C LEU A 104 2.66 13.33 -23.35
N ASN A 105 3.21 14.48 -23.74
CA ASN A 105 4.60 14.56 -24.16
C ASN A 105 5.50 14.83 -22.95
N PHE A 106 6.43 13.92 -22.67
CA PHE A 106 7.22 13.99 -21.45
C PHE A 106 8.25 15.11 -21.46
N SER A 107 8.59 15.65 -22.64
CA SER A 107 9.53 16.75 -22.82
C SER A 107 8.82 18.11 -22.95
N ASN A 108 7.49 18.14 -22.98
CA ASN A 108 6.72 19.36 -23.13
C ASN A 108 6.34 19.96 -21.76
N PRO A 109 6.83 21.16 -21.39
CA PRO A 109 6.49 21.77 -20.11
C PRO A 109 4.98 22.02 -19.92
N LYS A 110 4.22 22.21 -21.01
CA LYS A 110 2.78 22.47 -20.96
C LYS A 110 1.99 21.28 -20.42
N ASP A 111 2.51 20.06 -20.56
CA ASP A 111 1.84 18.84 -20.12
C ASP A 111 1.99 18.57 -18.62
N LYS A 112 2.86 19.32 -17.92
CA LYS A 112 3.09 19.21 -16.48
C LYS A 112 1.81 19.37 -15.65
N ASN A 113 1.02 20.42 -15.93
CA ASN A 113 -0.22 20.70 -15.19
C ASN A 113 -1.30 19.63 -15.46
N LYS A 114 -1.35 19.12 -16.69
CA LYS A 114 -2.25 18.03 -17.06
C LYS A 114 -1.84 16.73 -16.35
N ALA A 115 -0.54 16.43 -16.29
CA ALA A 115 0.00 15.28 -15.55
C ALA A 115 -0.33 15.36 -14.05
N LEU A 116 -0.12 16.51 -13.40
CA LEU A 116 -0.48 16.72 -11.99
C LEU A 116 -1.97 16.46 -11.75
N SER A 117 -2.84 16.97 -12.62
CA SER A 117 -4.29 16.77 -12.53
C SER A 117 -4.67 15.29 -12.68
N LEU A 118 -4.06 14.59 -13.64
CA LEU A 118 -4.28 13.16 -13.85
C LEU A 118 -3.85 12.32 -12.65
N LEU A 119 -2.69 12.62 -12.06
CA LEU A 119 -2.22 11.93 -10.85
C LEU A 119 -3.17 12.14 -9.67
N ALA A 120 -3.63 13.38 -9.43
CA ALA A 120 -4.56 13.67 -8.35
C ALA A 120 -5.89 12.91 -8.52
N ILE A 121 -6.43 12.88 -9.75
CA ILE A 121 -7.64 12.09 -10.08
C ILE A 121 -7.37 10.60 -9.88
N TYR A 122 -6.23 10.10 -10.34
CA TYR A 122 -5.85 8.70 -10.23
C TYR A 122 -5.77 8.26 -8.77
N ILE A 123 -5.04 9.01 -7.93
CA ILE A 123 -4.90 8.74 -6.49
C ILE A 123 -6.26 8.67 -5.82
N LYS A 124 -7.14 9.66 -6.08
CA LYS A 124 -8.49 9.70 -5.51
C LYS A 124 -9.34 8.49 -5.95
N ARG A 125 -9.30 8.16 -7.24
CA ARG A 125 -10.06 7.02 -7.80
C ARG A 125 -9.54 5.69 -7.28
N PHE A 126 -8.22 5.53 -7.14
CA PHE A 126 -7.62 4.30 -6.67
C PHE A 126 -8.06 3.95 -5.25
N ASP A 127 -8.04 4.94 -4.34
CA ASP A 127 -8.52 4.75 -2.96
C ASP A 127 -10.01 4.39 -2.92
N LEU A 128 -10.84 5.03 -3.77
CA LEU A 128 -12.25 4.71 -3.90
C LEU A 128 -12.49 3.29 -4.44
N ILE A 129 -11.72 2.85 -5.43
CA ILE A 129 -11.82 1.49 -5.99
C ILE A 129 -11.57 0.45 -4.90
N ILE A 130 -10.57 0.67 -4.03
CA ILE A 130 -10.30 -0.27 -2.94
C ILE A 130 -11.50 -0.34 -1.99
N LYS A 131 -11.99 0.82 -1.54
CA LYS A 131 -13.12 0.91 -0.60
C LYS A 131 -14.43 0.33 -1.14
N THR A 132 -14.63 0.35 -2.44
CA THR A 132 -15.85 -0.12 -3.09
C THR A 132 -15.78 -1.57 -3.54
N LYS A 133 -14.60 -2.05 -3.92
CA LYS A 133 -14.40 -3.40 -4.47
C LYS A 133 -14.16 -4.46 -3.40
N PHE A 134 -13.59 -4.09 -2.26
CA PHE A 134 -13.24 -5.03 -1.20
C PHE A 134 -14.05 -4.74 0.06
N LYS A 135 -14.48 -5.81 0.74
CA LYS A 135 -15.08 -5.70 2.07
C LYS A 135 -13.99 -5.82 3.11
N PHE A 136 -14.02 -4.94 4.10
CA PHE A 136 -13.13 -5.02 5.25
C PHE A 136 -13.67 -6.08 6.20
N SER A 137 -12.84 -7.04 6.58
CA SER A 137 -13.19 -7.98 7.64
C SER A 137 -13.17 -7.29 9.00
N GLU A 138 -13.85 -7.89 9.98
CA GLU A 138 -13.61 -7.51 11.38
C GLU A 138 -12.14 -7.77 11.71
N ASP A 139 -11.40 -6.71 11.96
CA ASP A 139 -9.96 -6.76 12.25
C ASP A 139 -9.75 -6.32 13.70
N LEU A 140 -9.56 -7.30 14.58
CA LEU A 140 -9.34 -7.08 16.01
C LEU A 140 -8.02 -6.36 16.30
N THR A 141 -7.07 -6.37 15.35
CA THR A 141 -5.79 -5.67 15.52
C THR A 141 -5.92 -4.15 15.33
N ASN A 142 -7.06 -3.70 14.77
CA ASN A 142 -7.44 -2.32 14.42
C ASN A 142 -6.25 -1.33 14.31
N CYS A 143 -5.78 -1.06 13.09
CA CYS A 143 -4.66 -0.16 12.85
C CYS A 143 -5.13 1.21 12.37
N ALA A 144 -5.05 2.23 13.22
CA ALA A 144 -5.48 3.60 12.90
C ALA A 144 -4.79 4.17 11.64
N ARG A 145 -3.59 3.70 11.32
CA ARG A 145 -2.87 4.08 10.08
C ARG A 145 -3.63 3.71 8.82
N ALA A 146 -4.33 2.57 8.83
CA ALA A 146 -5.17 2.13 7.72
C ALA A 146 -6.34 3.09 7.47
N GLU A 147 -6.82 3.75 8.53
CA GLU A 147 -8.05 4.56 8.55
C GLU A 147 -7.83 6.04 8.21
N VAL A 148 -6.57 6.52 8.21
CA VAL A 148 -6.24 7.93 7.91
C VAL A 148 -6.94 8.36 6.62
N PRO A 149 -7.84 9.37 6.62
CA PRO A 149 -8.66 9.66 5.45
C PRO A 149 -7.84 10.30 4.31
N LEU A 150 -8.09 9.83 3.09
CA LEU A 150 -7.58 10.47 1.87
C LEU A 150 -8.66 11.38 1.28
N THR A 151 -8.66 12.65 1.67
CA THR A 151 -9.61 13.65 1.20
C THR A 151 -8.92 14.61 0.25
N ILE A 152 -9.25 14.53 -1.04
CA ILE A 152 -8.64 15.35 -2.09
C ILE A 152 -9.71 16.22 -2.76
N ASP A 153 -9.52 17.54 -2.64
CA ASP A 153 -10.13 18.51 -3.55
C ASP A 153 -9.32 18.53 -4.85
N ILE A 154 -9.97 18.25 -5.97
CA ILE A 154 -9.31 18.20 -7.28
C ILE A 154 -8.86 19.60 -7.73
N LYS A 155 -9.48 20.68 -7.24
CA LYS A 155 -9.06 22.05 -7.54
C LYS A 155 -7.78 22.44 -6.82
N ASN A 156 -7.55 21.88 -5.64
CA ASN A 156 -6.33 22.09 -4.86
C ASN A 156 -5.84 20.78 -4.20
N PRO A 157 -5.29 19.85 -5.00
CA PRO A 157 -4.96 18.51 -4.49
C PRO A 157 -3.84 18.52 -3.45
N ALA A 158 -2.88 19.44 -3.59
CA ALA A 158 -1.67 19.48 -2.78
C ALA A 158 -1.96 19.53 -1.26
N ILE A 159 -2.97 20.29 -0.82
CA ILE A 159 -3.34 20.39 0.59
C ILE A 159 -3.82 19.03 1.12
N GLY A 160 -4.75 18.40 0.40
CA GLY A 160 -5.31 17.10 0.78
C GLY A 160 -4.27 15.98 0.78
N LEU A 161 -3.41 15.96 -0.24
CA LEU A 161 -2.31 15.01 -0.35
C LEU A 161 -1.29 15.18 0.76
N LYS A 162 -0.90 16.42 1.08
CA LYS A 162 0.04 16.71 2.18
C LYS A 162 -0.53 16.30 3.53
N LYS A 163 -1.80 16.64 3.80
CA LYS A 163 -2.49 16.25 5.04
C LYS A 163 -2.53 14.73 5.20
N PHE A 164 -2.84 14.01 4.12
CA PHE A 164 -2.84 12.56 4.14
C PHE A 164 -1.46 11.99 4.44
N VAL A 165 -0.40 12.44 3.74
CA VAL A 165 0.97 11.95 3.97
C VAL A 165 1.40 12.19 5.41
N LEU A 166 1.19 13.39 5.96
CA LEU A 166 1.55 13.70 7.34
C LEU A 166 0.84 12.80 8.35
N GLY A 167 -0.48 12.59 8.19
CA GLY A 167 -1.22 11.68 9.07
C GLY A 167 -0.81 10.21 8.89
N PHE A 168 -0.52 9.79 7.67
CA PHE A 168 -0.13 8.42 7.37
C PHE A 168 1.31 8.09 7.78
N GLU A 169 2.20 9.07 7.82
CA GLU A 169 3.60 8.92 8.25
C GLU A 169 3.80 9.15 9.75
N ASP A 170 2.79 9.63 10.47
CA ASP A 170 2.77 9.68 11.94
C ASP A 170 2.63 8.27 12.54
N THR A 171 3.69 7.49 12.39
CA THR A 171 3.77 6.10 12.83
C THR A 171 3.67 5.96 14.34
N ALA A 172 4.15 6.94 15.10
CA ALA A 172 4.11 6.93 16.56
C ALA A 172 2.68 7.05 17.07
N THR A 173 1.95 8.09 16.63
CA THR A 173 0.55 8.28 17.03
C THR A 173 -0.33 7.13 16.53
N CYS A 174 -0.14 6.71 15.27
CA CYS A 174 -0.90 5.59 14.72
C CYS A 174 -0.68 4.31 15.52
N ARG A 175 0.58 3.98 15.87
CA ARG A 175 0.90 2.77 16.64
C ARG A 175 0.26 2.78 18.01
N ASN A 176 0.25 3.91 18.70
CA ASN A 176 -0.39 4.03 20.02
C ASN A 176 -1.91 3.83 19.97
N GLN A 177 -2.53 3.96 18.79
CA GLN A 177 -3.95 3.73 18.57
C GLN A 177 -4.23 2.33 17.98
N CYS A 178 -3.19 1.56 17.67
CA CYS A 178 -3.32 0.19 17.20
C CYS A 178 -3.59 -0.76 18.38
N LYS A 179 -4.41 -1.79 18.14
CA LYS A 179 -4.68 -2.86 19.13
C LYS A 179 -3.92 -4.15 18.85
N ILE A 180 -2.87 -4.09 18.04
CA ILE A 180 -2.13 -5.28 17.64
C ILE A 180 -1.40 -5.92 18.82
N ASP A 181 -0.84 -5.11 19.72
CA ASP A 181 -0.14 -5.60 20.91
C ASP A 181 -1.14 -6.29 21.86
N ASP A 182 -2.31 -5.67 22.09
CA ASP A 182 -3.41 -6.27 22.87
C ASP A 182 -3.91 -7.57 22.23
N PHE A 183 -4.07 -7.60 20.90
CA PHE A 183 -4.49 -8.78 20.17
C PHE A 183 -3.49 -9.94 20.35
N LEU A 184 -2.20 -9.67 20.20
CA LEU A 184 -1.15 -10.68 20.38
C LEU A 184 -1.12 -11.21 21.82
N ILE A 185 -1.26 -10.32 22.80
CA ILE A 185 -1.19 -10.67 24.23
C ILE A 185 -2.46 -11.39 24.73
N ILE A 186 -3.64 -11.08 24.17
CA ILE A 186 -4.92 -11.63 24.64
C ILE A 186 -5.34 -12.84 23.81
N HIS A 187 -5.27 -12.75 22.48
CA HIS A 187 -5.82 -13.76 21.58
C HIS A 187 -4.78 -14.76 21.07
N CYS A 188 -3.51 -14.37 20.99
CA CYS A 188 -2.44 -15.22 20.45
C CYS A 188 -1.35 -15.57 21.47
N LYS A 189 -1.64 -15.43 22.77
CA LYS A 189 -0.64 -15.58 23.84
C LYS A 189 0.06 -16.93 23.78
N LEU A 190 -0.72 -18.00 23.65
CA LEU A 190 -0.19 -19.36 23.63
C LEU A 190 0.67 -19.61 22.39
N GLU A 191 0.27 -19.13 21.21
CA GLU A 191 1.09 -19.23 20.01
C GLU A 191 2.38 -18.41 20.13
N VAL A 192 2.31 -17.21 20.70
CA VAL A 192 3.49 -16.36 20.95
C VAL A 192 4.46 -17.04 21.92
N GLU A 193 3.95 -17.57 23.03
CA GLU A 193 4.75 -18.32 24.01
C GLU A 193 5.43 -19.54 23.37
N GLN A 194 4.69 -20.31 22.56
CA GLN A 194 5.26 -21.44 21.81
C GLN A 194 6.35 -21.02 20.84
N ILE A 195 6.16 -19.93 20.09
CA ILE A 195 7.18 -19.40 19.16
C ILE A 195 8.44 -19.00 19.94
N VAL A 196 8.28 -18.32 21.07
CA VAL A 196 9.37 -17.91 21.95
C VAL A 196 10.11 -19.12 22.53
N GLU A 197 9.38 -20.16 22.94
CA GLU A 197 9.95 -21.40 23.45
C GLU A 197 10.75 -22.14 22.36
N ILE A 198 10.16 -22.36 21.19
CA ILE A 198 10.83 -22.99 20.05
C ILE A 198 12.10 -22.21 19.68
N ALA A 199 12.01 -20.87 19.63
CA ALA A 199 13.16 -20.03 19.32
C ALA A 199 14.30 -20.15 20.34
N SER A 200 13.98 -20.36 21.63
CA SER A 200 14.98 -20.54 22.68
C SER A 200 15.79 -21.83 22.56
N GLN A 201 15.20 -22.85 21.91
CA GLN A 201 15.80 -24.17 21.72
C GLN A 201 16.60 -24.28 20.40
N LEU A 202 16.45 -23.32 19.48
CA LEU A 202 17.13 -23.34 18.19
C LEU A 202 18.62 -22.94 18.32
N PRO A 203 19.53 -23.64 17.60
CA PRO A 203 20.94 -23.27 17.58
C PRO A 203 21.12 -21.91 16.91
N LYS A 204 21.96 -21.01 17.44
CA LYS A 204 22.21 -19.68 16.87
C LYS A 204 23.12 -19.77 15.63
N ASN A 205 22.53 -19.94 14.46
CA ASN A 205 23.26 -19.99 13.18
C ASN A 205 22.55 -19.16 12.09
N THR A 206 23.13 -19.08 10.90
CA THR A 206 22.59 -18.28 9.78
C THR A 206 21.17 -18.67 9.37
N ASN A 207 20.79 -19.95 9.52
CA ASN A 207 19.48 -20.45 9.12
C ASN A 207 18.37 -20.10 10.13
N THR A 208 18.71 -19.99 11.42
CA THR A 208 17.75 -19.77 12.52
C THR A 208 17.74 -18.32 13.03
N ARG A 209 18.80 -17.55 12.78
CA ARG A 209 19.01 -16.19 13.33
C ARG A 209 17.82 -15.25 13.10
N ARG A 210 17.21 -15.28 11.91
CA ARG A 210 16.05 -14.42 11.61
C ARG A 210 14.83 -14.79 12.44
N PHE A 211 14.54 -16.09 12.57
CA PHE A 211 13.43 -16.56 13.38
C PHE A 211 13.63 -16.20 14.86
N ILE A 212 14.82 -16.44 15.40
CA ILE A 212 15.19 -16.08 16.78
C ILE A 212 15.03 -14.57 17.02
N ASN A 213 15.45 -13.72 16.07
CA ASN A 213 15.28 -12.28 16.19
C ASN A 213 13.79 -11.87 16.21
N ILE A 214 12.95 -12.49 15.39
CA ILE A 214 11.50 -12.23 15.38
C ILE A 214 10.91 -12.62 16.73
N ALA A 215 11.21 -13.83 17.22
CA ALA A 215 10.70 -14.31 18.50
C ALA A 215 11.15 -13.43 19.68
N ASN A 216 12.36 -12.89 19.66
CA ASN A 216 12.83 -11.96 20.68
C ASN A 216 12.09 -10.62 20.68
N ASN A 217 11.56 -10.17 19.53
CA ASN A 217 10.73 -8.96 19.46
C ASN A 217 9.30 -9.19 19.98
N LEU A 218 8.91 -10.44 20.24
CA LEU A 218 7.61 -10.82 20.80
C LEU A 218 7.66 -10.99 22.33
N LYS A 219 8.85 -10.92 22.94
CA LYS A 219 9.03 -10.86 24.40
C LYS A 219 8.86 -9.44 24.91
#